data_AF-A0A6A6H2Y0-F1
#
_entry.id   AF-A0A6A6H2Y0-F1
#
_cell.length_a   1.000
_cell.length_b   1.000
_cell.length_c   1.000
_cell.angle_alpha   90.00
_cell.angle_beta   90.00
_cell.angle_gamma   90.00
#
_symmetry.space_group_name_H-M   'P 1'
#
loop_
_entity.id
_entity.type
_entity.pdbx_description
1 polymer ?
#
loop_
_entity_poly.entity_id
_entity_poly.type
_entity_poly.pdbx_seq_one_letter_code
_entity_poly.pdbx_strand_id
1 'polypeptide(L)'
;MAASAEKFDRSTFQSELSTLCHSLDAPYSSKVTEQILEAFDEYLDDSYVWLRCTSKPADVVNFRLAFHGKRVDTTAILASAGWIGIDDELAKMVRSWSSQEDTEQWCDFDPSRGIAKSWIYFRRLQPIQEILCTHGLPASVASRLPDLQAAGLEHVNYAAVDYANRSMNVYFLLPGGLTAERAARYVALAGSTPLSEADVQIISDNTHPMQTFGVTIVPETGHIPRVAFYAPVKNAENFPSLKNERLRKFFSEHPSHDPQKLHILSWSYGAGDSKTYMKGEASYAGYSEELSRDMFLRWIE
;
A
#
# COMPACT_ATOMS: atom_id res chain seq x y z
N MET A 1 10.76 29.94 9.52
CA MET A 1 9.33 29.62 9.65
C MET A 1 9.18 28.17 9.20
N ALA A 2 8.62 27.28 10.04
CA ALA A 2 8.33 25.93 9.58
C ALA A 2 7.29 26.02 8.46
N ALA A 3 7.55 25.37 7.31
CA ALA A 3 6.60 25.35 6.20
C ALA A 3 5.33 24.60 6.65
N SER A 4 4.16 25.25 6.50
CA SER A 4 2.86 24.64 6.75
C SER A 4 2.42 23.86 5.50
N ALA A 5 1.81 22.68 5.67
CA ALA A 5 1.12 22.02 4.57
C ALA A 5 -0.08 22.86 4.13
N GLU A 6 -0.37 22.86 2.84
CA GLU A 6 -1.62 23.42 2.34
C GLU A 6 -2.77 22.47 2.67
N LYS A 7 -3.94 23.06 2.96
CA LYS A 7 -5.15 22.27 3.22
C LYS A 7 -5.57 21.55 1.94
N PHE A 8 -6.08 20.33 2.06
CA PHE A 8 -6.63 19.59 0.93
C PHE A 8 -7.75 20.38 0.24
N ASP A 9 -7.57 20.68 -1.05
CA ASP A 9 -8.58 21.31 -1.90
C ASP A 9 -9.05 20.33 -2.97
N ARG A 10 -10.36 20.07 -3.00
CA ARG A 10 -10.98 19.09 -3.91
C ARG A 10 -10.80 19.43 -5.39
N SER A 11 -10.95 20.70 -5.72
CA SER A 11 -10.93 21.15 -7.12
C SER A 11 -9.52 21.05 -7.70
N THR A 12 -8.54 21.45 -6.90
CA THR A 12 -7.12 21.33 -7.18
C THR A 12 -6.72 19.86 -7.29
N PHE A 13 -7.10 19.04 -6.31
CA PHE A 13 -6.81 17.60 -6.32
C PHE A 13 -7.32 16.91 -7.59
N GLN A 14 -8.58 17.15 -7.98
CA GLN A 14 -9.12 16.55 -9.20
C GLN A 14 -8.40 17.02 -10.47
N SER A 15 -8.08 18.31 -10.56
CA SER A 15 -7.36 18.87 -11.71
C SER A 15 -5.96 18.27 -11.83
N GLU A 16 -5.22 18.20 -10.72
CA GLU A 16 -3.86 17.70 -10.69
C GLU A 16 -3.81 16.17 -10.88
N LEU A 17 -4.72 15.41 -10.24
CA LEU A 17 -4.84 13.97 -10.44
C LEU A 17 -5.22 13.64 -11.89
N SER A 18 -6.17 14.38 -12.47
CA SER A 18 -6.51 14.25 -13.89
C SER A 18 -5.28 14.50 -14.76
N THR A 19 -4.54 15.58 -14.53
CA THR A 19 -3.34 15.93 -15.31
C THR A 19 -2.28 14.84 -15.23
N LEU A 20 -2.00 14.33 -14.04
CA LEU A 20 -1.05 13.24 -13.82
C LEU A 20 -1.51 11.93 -14.47
N CYS A 21 -2.80 11.59 -14.38
CA CYS A 21 -3.34 10.42 -15.06
C CYS A 21 -3.18 10.53 -16.58
N HIS A 22 -3.51 11.67 -17.18
CA HIS A 22 -3.34 11.89 -18.61
C HIS A 22 -1.87 11.84 -19.04
N SER A 23 -0.96 12.44 -18.26
CA SER A 23 0.47 12.43 -18.59
C SER A 23 1.05 11.01 -18.54
N LEU A 24 0.48 10.14 -17.71
CA LEU A 24 0.85 8.74 -17.57
C LEU A 24 -0.07 7.82 -18.38
N ASP A 25 -0.88 8.28 -19.33
CA ASP A 25 -1.82 7.40 -20.08
C ASP A 25 -2.64 6.46 -19.16
N ALA A 26 -2.99 6.91 -17.96
CA ALA A 26 -3.71 6.16 -16.96
C ALA A 26 -5.21 6.45 -17.03
N PRO A 27 -6.09 5.47 -16.75
CA PRO A 27 -7.52 5.69 -16.75
C PRO A 27 -7.94 6.66 -15.64
N TYR A 28 -8.85 7.59 -15.97
CA TYR A 28 -9.39 8.59 -15.05
C TYR A 28 -10.85 8.86 -15.36
N SER A 29 -11.66 9.07 -14.32
CA SER A 29 -13.04 9.56 -14.45
C SER A 29 -13.30 10.63 -13.40
N SER A 30 -13.57 11.86 -13.86
CA SER A 30 -13.92 12.97 -12.96
C SER A 30 -15.16 12.63 -12.15
N LYS A 31 -16.17 12.00 -12.77
CA LYS A 31 -17.39 11.57 -12.09
C LYS A 31 -17.11 10.58 -10.95
N VAL A 32 -16.29 9.56 -11.21
CA VAL A 32 -15.98 8.56 -10.17
C VAL A 32 -15.14 9.18 -9.06
N THR A 33 -14.18 10.02 -9.42
CA THR A 33 -13.34 10.74 -8.45
C THR A 33 -14.19 11.65 -7.56
N GLU A 34 -15.11 12.43 -8.12
CA GLU A 34 -16.06 13.25 -7.36
C GLU A 34 -16.90 12.38 -6.41
N GLN A 35 -17.47 11.28 -6.89
CA GLN A 35 -18.24 10.36 -6.03
C GLN A 35 -17.43 9.84 -4.86
N ILE A 36 -16.15 9.49 -5.07
CA ILE A 36 -15.24 9.09 -3.99
C ILE A 36 -15.07 10.23 -2.99
N LEU A 37 -14.76 11.44 -3.46
CA LEU A 37 -14.54 12.58 -2.58
C LEU A 37 -15.81 12.96 -1.80
N GLU A 38 -16.98 12.92 -2.43
CA GLU A 38 -18.28 13.16 -1.79
C GLU A 38 -18.55 12.15 -0.68
N ALA A 39 -18.27 10.85 -0.91
CA ALA A 39 -18.51 9.82 0.10
C ALA A 39 -17.65 9.97 1.36
N PHE A 40 -16.51 10.66 1.26
CA PHE A 40 -15.59 10.89 2.38
C PHE A 40 -15.50 12.37 2.80
N ASP A 41 -16.46 13.22 2.41
CA ASP A 41 -16.45 14.67 2.64
C ASP A 41 -16.06 15.09 4.05
N GLU A 42 -16.71 14.47 5.05
CA GLU A 42 -16.48 14.74 6.47
C GLU A 42 -15.03 14.53 6.93
N TYR A 43 -14.26 13.71 6.21
CA TYR A 43 -12.93 13.25 6.63
C TYR A 43 -11.79 13.82 5.79
N LEU A 44 -12.06 14.48 4.66
CA LEU A 44 -11.02 14.90 3.70
C LEU A 44 -10.04 15.93 4.28
N ASP A 45 -10.55 16.89 5.05
CA ASP A 45 -9.77 18.00 5.60
C ASP A 45 -8.59 17.54 6.47
N ASP A 46 -8.75 16.42 7.17
CA ASP A 46 -7.74 15.84 8.05
C ASP A 46 -7.21 14.50 7.51
N SER A 47 -7.46 14.23 6.23
CA SER A 47 -6.96 13.02 5.59
C SER A 47 -5.53 13.19 5.12
N TYR A 48 -4.78 12.12 5.20
CA TYR A 48 -3.47 12.02 4.58
C TYR A 48 -3.65 11.34 3.23
N VAL A 49 -3.03 11.92 2.19
CA VAL A 49 -3.24 11.51 0.80
C VAL A 49 -1.91 11.10 0.18
N TRP A 50 -1.89 9.90 -0.38
CA TRP A 50 -0.78 9.41 -1.22
C TRP A 50 -1.28 9.10 -2.61
N LEU A 51 -0.41 9.29 -3.59
CA LEU A 51 -0.59 8.79 -4.94
C LEU A 51 0.24 7.52 -5.13
N ARG A 52 -0.27 6.58 -5.92
CA ARG A 52 0.40 5.32 -6.23
C ARG A 52 0.33 5.03 -7.72
N CYS A 53 1.48 4.73 -8.32
CA CYS A 53 1.62 4.26 -9.70
C CYS A 53 2.34 2.91 -9.74
N THR A 54 2.23 2.18 -10.85
CA THR A 54 3.04 0.98 -11.10
C THR A 54 3.85 1.14 -12.39
N SER A 55 4.87 0.30 -12.57
CA SER A 55 5.66 0.26 -13.81
C SER A 55 4.92 -0.38 -14.99
N LYS A 56 3.70 -0.89 -14.79
CA LYS A 56 2.93 -1.54 -15.86
C LYS A 56 2.38 -0.48 -16.83
N PRO A 57 2.41 -0.73 -18.15
CA PRO A 57 1.87 0.20 -19.14
C PRO A 57 0.40 0.53 -18.87
N ALA A 58 0.04 1.81 -18.94
CA ALA A 58 -1.32 2.33 -18.79
C ALA A 58 -2.06 1.88 -17.49
N ASP A 59 -1.33 1.43 -16.48
CA ASP A 59 -1.94 1.04 -15.20
C ASP A 59 -2.42 2.27 -14.42
N VAL A 60 -3.41 2.07 -13.57
CA VAL A 60 -4.06 3.15 -12.83
C VAL A 60 -3.08 3.91 -11.92
N VAL A 61 -3.29 5.24 -11.80
CA VAL A 61 -2.74 6.05 -10.71
C VAL A 61 -3.77 6.09 -9.59
N ASN A 62 -3.54 5.33 -8.54
CA ASN A 62 -4.43 5.31 -7.39
C ASN A 62 -4.13 6.45 -6.44
N PHE A 63 -5.10 6.81 -5.61
CA PHE A 63 -4.85 7.62 -4.42
C PHE A 63 -5.32 6.90 -3.16
N ARG A 64 -4.63 7.12 -2.05
CA ARG A 64 -4.98 6.60 -0.74
C ARG A 64 -5.54 7.72 0.12
N LEU A 65 -6.62 7.44 0.85
CA LEU A 65 -7.07 8.26 1.97
C LEU A 65 -6.78 7.50 3.27
N ALA A 66 -5.97 8.10 4.14
CA ALA A 66 -5.72 7.62 5.49
C ALA A 66 -6.28 8.60 6.52
N PHE A 67 -6.92 8.07 7.56
CA PHE A 67 -7.62 8.83 8.59
C PHE A 67 -6.90 8.70 9.93
N HIS A 68 -5.64 9.13 9.97
CA HIS A 68 -4.80 8.89 11.13
C HIS A 68 -5.37 9.51 12.41
N GLY A 69 -5.29 8.79 13.52
CA GLY A 69 -5.85 9.26 14.79
C GLY A 69 -7.36 9.02 14.93
N LYS A 70 -8.07 8.68 13.84
CA LYS A 70 -9.54 8.58 13.81
C LYS A 70 -10.00 7.15 13.58
N ARG A 71 -11.13 6.79 14.19
CA ARG A 71 -11.84 5.54 13.90
C ARG A 71 -12.96 5.81 12.91
N VAL A 72 -12.70 5.48 11.64
CA VAL A 72 -13.67 5.63 10.54
C VAL A 72 -14.09 4.25 10.07
N ASP A 73 -15.40 3.96 10.02
CA ASP A 73 -15.92 2.73 9.42
C ASP A 73 -16.03 2.92 7.90
N THR A 74 -14.88 2.79 7.23
CA THR A 74 -14.81 2.89 5.77
C THR A 74 -15.65 1.82 5.09
N THR A 75 -15.86 0.64 5.69
CA THR A 75 -16.69 -0.40 5.08
C THR A 75 -18.16 0.00 5.00
N ALA A 76 -18.70 0.68 6.03
CA ALA A 76 -20.05 1.21 6.01
C ALA A 76 -20.21 2.35 5.00
N ILE A 77 -19.23 3.25 4.91
CA ILE A 77 -19.20 4.35 3.92
C ILE A 77 -19.21 3.77 2.49
N LEU A 78 -18.29 2.85 2.20
CA LEU A 78 -18.15 2.22 0.89
C LEU A 78 -19.41 1.42 0.49
N ALA A 79 -20.04 0.74 1.44
CA ALA A 79 -21.28 0.01 1.21
C ALA A 79 -22.45 0.96 0.91
N SER A 80 -22.56 2.07 1.66
CA SER A 80 -23.60 3.09 1.45
C SER A 80 -23.47 3.78 0.10
N ALA A 81 -22.23 3.98 -0.37
CA ALA A 81 -21.93 4.50 -1.69
C ALA A 81 -22.06 3.45 -2.82
N GLY A 82 -22.34 2.19 -2.48
CA GLY A 82 -22.60 1.11 -3.45
C GLY A 82 -21.37 0.52 -4.13
N TRP A 83 -20.16 0.77 -3.63
CA TRP A 83 -18.93 0.19 -4.21
C TRP A 83 -18.66 -1.24 -3.74
N ILE A 84 -19.16 -1.62 -2.56
CA ILE A 84 -19.06 -2.97 -2.01
C ILE A 84 -20.41 -3.40 -1.43
N GLY A 85 -20.66 -4.71 -1.41
CA GLY A 85 -21.73 -5.25 -0.57
C GLY A 85 -21.26 -5.26 0.89
N ILE A 86 -22.14 -4.90 1.83
CA ILE A 86 -21.79 -5.01 3.26
C ILE A 86 -21.43 -6.45 3.64
N ASP A 87 -22.07 -7.44 3.00
CA ASP A 87 -21.82 -8.87 3.19
C ASP A 87 -20.70 -9.43 2.31
N ASP A 88 -19.97 -8.60 1.56
CA ASP A 88 -18.79 -9.06 0.80
C ASP A 88 -17.76 -9.69 1.74
N GLU A 89 -17.22 -10.85 1.35
CA GLU A 89 -16.28 -11.62 2.17
C GLU A 89 -14.99 -10.86 2.50
N LEU A 90 -14.48 -10.01 1.60
CA LEU A 90 -13.32 -9.17 1.89
C LEU A 90 -13.69 -8.01 2.83
N ALA A 91 -14.89 -7.44 2.68
CA ALA A 91 -15.38 -6.43 3.60
C ALA A 91 -15.55 -6.99 5.02
N LYS A 92 -15.99 -8.25 5.16
CA LYS A 92 -16.02 -8.98 6.44
C LYS A 92 -14.62 -9.11 7.04
N MET A 93 -13.60 -9.45 6.26
CA MET A 93 -12.21 -9.51 6.76
C MET A 93 -11.73 -8.16 7.31
N VAL A 94 -11.99 -7.06 6.58
CA VAL A 94 -11.65 -5.70 7.04
C VAL A 94 -12.33 -5.41 8.38
N ARG A 95 -13.63 -5.70 8.50
CA ARG A 95 -14.35 -5.51 9.76
C ARG A 95 -13.79 -6.38 10.88
N SER A 96 -13.48 -7.65 10.63
CA SER A 96 -12.89 -8.55 11.62
C SER A 96 -11.56 -8.02 12.13
N TRP A 97 -10.64 -7.59 11.27
CA TRP A 97 -9.38 -6.98 11.71
C TRP A 97 -9.60 -5.65 12.43
N SER A 98 -10.49 -4.78 11.93
CA SER A 98 -10.77 -3.47 12.56
C SER A 98 -11.60 -3.52 13.85
N SER A 99 -12.04 -4.72 14.25
CA SER A 99 -12.68 -4.94 15.55
C SER A 99 -11.67 -4.94 16.70
N GLN A 100 -10.39 -5.17 16.39
CA GLN A 100 -9.29 -5.09 17.34
C GLN A 100 -9.09 -3.64 17.80
N GLU A 101 -8.64 -3.46 19.04
CA GLU A 101 -8.26 -2.15 19.57
C GLU A 101 -7.09 -1.58 18.77
N ASP A 102 -6.96 -0.25 18.75
CA ASP A 102 -5.82 0.45 18.12
C ASP A 102 -5.60 0.16 16.63
N THR A 103 -6.70 -0.07 15.90
CA THR A 103 -6.70 -0.21 14.43
C THR A 103 -7.33 0.98 13.73
N GLU A 104 -6.85 1.28 12.52
CA GLU A 104 -7.40 2.32 11.65
C GLU A 104 -7.69 1.73 10.27
N GLN A 105 -8.86 2.05 9.71
CA GLN A 105 -9.21 1.68 8.34
C GLN A 105 -8.82 2.80 7.38
N TRP A 106 -8.10 2.47 6.31
CA TRP A 106 -7.77 3.39 5.21
C TRP A 106 -8.27 2.82 3.87
N CYS A 107 -8.25 3.61 2.80
CA CYS A 107 -8.72 3.17 1.48
C CYS A 107 -7.79 3.60 0.35
N ASP A 108 -7.49 2.68 -0.58
CA ASP A 108 -6.94 3.01 -1.90
C ASP A 108 -8.09 3.06 -2.91
N PHE A 109 -8.11 4.10 -3.73
CA PHE A 109 -9.10 4.30 -4.79
C PHE A 109 -8.45 4.28 -6.17
N ASP A 110 -9.16 3.70 -7.12
CA ASP A 110 -8.96 3.83 -8.55
C ASP A 110 -9.86 4.99 -9.04
N PRO A 111 -9.29 6.11 -9.54
CA PRO A 111 -10.09 7.26 -9.96
C PRO A 111 -10.98 6.99 -11.18
N SER A 112 -10.87 5.82 -11.81
CA SER A 112 -11.75 5.39 -12.90
C SER A 112 -12.79 4.35 -12.48
N ARG A 113 -12.61 3.67 -11.34
CA ARG A 113 -13.42 2.50 -10.95
C ARG A 113 -13.99 2.52 -9.52
N GLY A 114 -13.53 3.41 -8.65
CA GLY A 114 -13.96 3.47 -7.24
C GLY A 114 -12.96 2.78 -6.32
N ILE A 115 -13.45 2.05 -5.32
CA ILE A 115 -12.60 1.36 -4.36
C ILE A 115 -11.65 0.35 -5.04
N ALA A 116 -10.37 0.43 -4.73
CA ALA A 116 -9.38 -0.59 -5.10
C ALA A 116 -9.07 -1.49 -3.90
N LYS A 117 -8.73 -0.88 -2.74
CA LYS A 117 -8.36 -1.61 -1.53
C LYS A 117 -8.90 -0.96 -0.27
N SER A 118 -9.25 -1.79 0.71
CA SER A 118 -9.37 -1.35 2.10
C SER A 118 -8.14 -1.82 2.87
N TRP A 119 -7.55 -0.93 3.64
CA TRP A 119 -6.36 -1.18 4.45
C TRP A 119 -6.71 -1.13 5.93
N ILE A 120 -5.99 -1.90 6.72
CA ILE A 120 -5.95 -1.82 8.17
C ILE A 120 -4.52 -1.45 8.55
N TYR A 121 -4.37 -0.33 9.23
CA TYR A 121 -3.17 0.02 9.96
C TYR A 121 -3.30 -0.45 11.41
N PHE A 122 -2.31 -1.22 11.87
CA PHE A 122 -2.19 -1.62 13.26
C PHE A 122 -1.20 -0.71 13.97
N ARG A 123 -1.66 0.09 14.94
CA ARG A 123 -0.78 1.04 15.66
C ARG A 123 0.30 0.36 16.48
N ARG A 124 0.14 -0.93 16.76
CA ARG A 124 1.15 -1.83 17.33
C ARG A 124 1.36 -3.01 16.40
N LEU A 125 2.58 -3.52 16.37
CA LEU A 125 2.91 -4.74 15.65
C LEU A 125 2.06 -5.90 16.18
N GLN A 126 1.28 -6.52 15.30
CA GLN A 126 0.41 -7.64 15.65
C GLN A 126 1.10 -8.96 15.35
N PRO A 127 1.00 -9.98 16.22
CA PRO A 127 1.43 -11.33 15.88
C PRO A 127 0.70 -11.83 14.62
N ILE A 128 1.43 -12.42 13.68
CA ILE A 128 0.88 -12.92 12.42
C ILE A 128 -0.26 -13.94 12.63
N GLN A 129 -0.20 -14.70 13.72
CA GLN A 129 -1.25 -15.63 14.11
C GLN A 129 -2.57 -14.90 14.38
N GLU A 130 -2.54 -13.75 15.05
CA GLU A 130 -3.75 -12.96 15.32
C GLU A 130 -4.37 -12.44 14.03
N ILE A 131 -3.54 -12.12 13.02
CA ILE A 131 -4.02 -11.63 11.72
C ILE A 131 -4.59 -12.76 10.85
N LEU A 132 -3.89 -13.88 10.69
CA LEU A 132 -4.29 -14.96 9.77
C LEU A 132 -5.33 -15.90 10.36
N CYS A 133 -5.42 -15.98 11.69
CA CYS A 133 -6.40 -16.79 12.40
C CYS A 133 -7.52 -15.96 13.03
N THR A 134 -7.66 -14.69 12.64
CA THR A 134 -8.80 -13.84 13.02
C THR A 134 -10.11 -14.57 12.68
N HIS A 135 -11.07 -14.54 13.61
CA HIS A 135 -12.38 -15.17 13.40
C HIS A 135 -13.08 -14.62 12.14
N GLY A 136 -13.59 -15.53 11.31
CA GLY A 136 -14.25 -15.21 10.04
C GLY A 136 -13.34 -15.29 8.81
N LEU A 137 -12.03 -15.53 8.96
CA LEU A 137 -11.16 -15.78 7.82
C LEU A 137 -11.25 -17.25 7.34
N PRO A 138 -11.10 -17.52 6.03
CA PRO A 138 -11.01 -18.87 5.50
C PRO A 138 -9.83 -19.67 6.09
N ALA A 139 -10.05 -20.96 6.35
CA ALA A 139 -9.00 -21.86 6.87
C ALA A 139 -7.76 -21.97 5.96
N SER A 140 -7.95 -21.78 4.65
CA SER A 140 -6.89 -21.67 3.65
C SER A 140 -5.91 -20.53 3.93
N VAL A 141 -6.35 -19.40 4.50
CA VAL A 141 -5.46 -18.32 4.92
C VAL A 141 -4.62 -18.75 6.12
N ALA A 142 -5.26 -19.30 7.16
CA ALA A 142 -4.57 -19.80 8.35
C ALA A 142 -3.54 -20.91 8.03
N SER A 143 -3.79 -21.72 6.99
CA SER A 143 -2.86 -22.76 6.53
C SER A 143 -1.49 -22.23 6.08
N ARG A 144 -1.37 -20.92 5.79
CA ARG A 144 -0.11 -20.28 5.40
C ARG A 144 0.75 -19.83 6.57
N LEU A 145 0.22 -19.87 7.79
CA LEU A 145 0.94 -19.45 9.00
C LEU A 145 2.30 -20.18 9.16
N PRO A 146 2.40 -21.52 9.03
CA PRO A 146 3.69 -22.21 9.20
C PRO A 146 4.75 -21.75 8.19
N ASP A 147 4.38 -21.53 6.93
CA ASP A 147 5.32 -21.13 5.88
C ASP A 147 5.84 -19.70 6.10
N LEU A 148 4.99 -18.79 6.60
CA LEU A 148 5.39 -17.42 6.93
C LEU A 148 6.28 -17.38 8.17
N GLN A 149 5.96 -18.16 9.20
CA GLN A 149 6.82 -18.29 10.39
C GLN A 149 8.17 -18.92 10.05
N ALA A 150 8.21 -19.93 9.19
CA ALA A 150 9.45 -20.54 8.70
C ALA A 150 10.33 -19.54 7.91
N ALA A 151 9.73 -18.51 7.30
CA ALA A 151 10.43 -17.41 6.67
C ALA A 151 10.88 -16.30 7.67
N GLY A 152 10.55 -16.44 8.95
CA GLY A 152 10.85 -15.45 10.00
C GLY A 152 9.90 -14.24 9.97
N LEU A 153 8.69 -14.40 9.43
CA LEU A 153 7.69 -13.34 9.32
C LEU A 153 6.67 -13.46 10.46
N GLU A 154 6.94 -12.75 11.56
CA GLU A 154 6.21 -12.93 12.82
C GLU A 154 5.24 -11.80 13.14
N HIS A 155 5.54 -10.58 12.72
CA HIS A 155 4.84 -9.37 13.17
C HIS A 155 4.35 -8.51 12.01
N VAL A 156 3.08 -8.12 12.08
CA VAL A 156 2.35 -7.41 11.02
C VAL A 156 2.09 -5.97 11.43
N ASN A 157 2.31 -5.04 10.51
CA ASN A 157 2.02 -3.62 10.70
C ASN A 157 0.84 -3.11 9.87
N TYR A 158 0.53 -3.80 8.76
CA TYR A 158 -0.70 -3.56 8.01
C TYR A 158 -1.31 -4.85 7.47
N ALA A 159 -2.62 -4.80 7.22
CA ALA A 159 -3.30 -5.72 6.33
C ALA A 159 -4.08 -4.93 5.28
N ALA A 160 -4.38 -5.52 4.14
CA ALA A 160 -5.27 -4.92 3.15
C ALA A 160 -6.04 -5.98 2.38
N VAL A 161 -7.21 -5.63 1.89
CA VAL A 161 -7.96 -6.44 0.92
C VAL A 161 -7.99 -5.71 -0.42
N ASP A 162 -7.89 -6.47 -1.51
CA ASP A 162 -7.94 -6.01 -2.89
C ASP A 162 -9.20 -6.57 -3.55
N TYR A 163 -10.18 -5.70 -3.77
CA TYR A 163 -11.48 -6.09 -4.30
C TYR A 163 -11.40 -6.51 -5.76
N ALA A 164 -10.50 -5.91 -6.55
CA ALA A 164 -10.36 -6.21 -7.97
C ALA A 164 -9.70 -7.58 -8.20
N ASN A 165 -8.68 -7.92 -7.41
CA ASN A 165 -7.94 -9.17 -7.54
C ASN A 165 -8.44 -10.29 -6.61
N ARG A 166 -9.47 -10.00 -5.80
CA ARG A 166 -10.01 -10.92 -4.79
C ARG A 166 -8.90 -11.52 -3.90
N SER A 167 -8.03 -10.64 -3.41
CA SER A 167 -6.85 -11.05 -2.63
C SER A 167 -6.71 -10.24 -1.36
N MET A 168 -5.89 -10.71 -0.42
CA MET A 168 -5.46 -9.94 0.73
C MET A 168 -3.94 -9.74 0.70
N ASN A 169 -3.48 -8.69 1.36
CA ASN A 169 -2.08 -8.41 1.61
C ASN A 169 -1.84 -8.33 3.12
N VAL A 170 -0.78 -8.96 3.60
CA VAL A 170 -0.25 -8.77 4.96
C VAL A 170 1.15 -8.21 4.88
N TYR A 171 1.44 -7.22 5.71
CA TYR A 171 2.66 -6.43 5.64
C TYR A 171 3.47 -6.60 6.93
N PHE A 172 4.74 -6.90 6.77
CA PHE A 172 5.68 -7.17 7.84
C PHE A 172 6.74 -6.08 7.89
N LEU A 173 7.13 -5.68 9.09
CA LEU A 173 8.30 -4.83 9.28
C LEU A 173 9.56 -5.71 9.21
N LEU A 174 10.52 -5.33 8.37
CA LEU A 174 11.80 -6.02 8.23
C LEU A 174 12.91 -5.20 8.91
N PRO A 175 13.32 -5.56 10.14
CA PRO A 175 14.49 -4.95 10.75
C PRO A 175 15.77 -5.47 10.08
N GLY A 176 16.81 -4.64 10.06
CA GLY A 176 18.19 -5.05 9.72
C GLY A 176 18.51 -5.24 8.24
N GLY A 177 17.79 -4.55 7.33
CA GLY A 177 18.10 -4.53 5.90
C GLY A 177 17.82 -5.83 5.15
N LEU A 178 18.01 -5.80 3.83
CA LEU A 178 17.76 -6.93 2.93
C LEU A 178 19.09 -7.61 2.55
N THR A 179 19.27 -8.88 2.94
CA THR A 179 20.38 -9.72 2.47
C THR A 179 19.92 -10.61 1.31
N ALA A 180 20.87 -11.12 0.51
CA ALA A 180 20.53 -12.02 -0.61
C ALA A 180 19.80 -13.29 -0.14
N GLU A 181 20.24 -13.85 0.99
CA GLU A 181 19.60 -15.02 1.60
C GLU A 181 18.17 -14.72 2.06
N ARG A 182 17.94 -13.58 2.73
CA ARG A 182 16.60 -13.15 3.14
C ARG A 182 15.70 -12.90 1.92
N ALA A 183 16.22 -12.19 0.93
CA ALA A 183 15.50 -11.91 -0.31
C ALA A 183 15.07 -13.20 -1.01
N ALA A 184 15.98 -14.18 -1.14
CA ALA A 184 15.71 -15.48 -1.74
C ALA A 184 14.59 -16.24 -0.99
N ARG A 185 14.66 -16.31 0.34
CA ARG A 185 13.60 -16.93 1.16
C ARG A 185 12.24 -16.26 0.94
N TYR A 186 12.22 -14.93 0.91
CA TYR A 186 10.98 -14.16 0.79
C TYR A 186 10.34 -14.29 -0.60
N VAL A 187 11.12 -14.20 -1.68
CA VAL A 187 10.56 -14.32 -3.04
C VAL A 187 10.18 -15.75 -3.40
N ALA A 188 10.78 -16.76 -2.76
CA ALA A 188 10.39 -18.15 -2.87
C ALA A 188 8.95 -18.40 -2.38
N LEU A 189 8.41 -17.59 -1.45
CA LEU A 189 7.01 -17.68 -1.02
C LEU A 189 6.03 -17.51 -2.19
N ALA A 190 6.40 -16.73 -3.22
CA ALA A 190 5.60 -16.51 -4.42
C ALA A 190 6.07 -17.34 -5.63
N GLY A 191 7.02 -18.27 -5.43
CA GLY A 191 7.62 -19.05 -6.51
C GLY A 191 8.41 -18.22 -7.52
N SER A 192 8.91 -17.05 -7.12
CA SER A 192 9.76 -16.21 -7.97
C SER A 192 11.20 -16.71 -7.95
N THR A 193 11.95 -16.40 -9.00
CA THR A 193 13.40 -16.54 -9.01
C THR A 193 14.04 -15.60 -7.98
N PRO A 194 15.13 -16.01 -7.31
CA PRO A 194 15.90 -15.14 -6.44
C PRO A 194 16.42 -13.89 -7.18
N LEU A 195 16.49 -12.77 -6.47
CA LEU A 195 17.15 -11.57 -6.95
C LEU A 195 18.65 -11.84 -7.12
N SER A 196 19.30 -11.13 -8.05
CA SER A 196 20.76 -11.12 -8.10
C SER A 196 21.34 -10.42 -6.87
N GLU A 197 22.55 -10.80 -6.45
CA GLU A 197 23.24 -10.11 -5.34
C GLU A 197 23.41 -8.61 -5.61
N ALA A 198 23.65 -8.25 -6.88
CA ALA A 198 23.76 -6.86 -7.31
C ALA A 198 22.44 -6.08 -7.10
N ASP A 199 21.29 -6.67 -7.43
CA ASP A 199 19.99 -6.03 -7.22
C ASP A 199 19.69 -5.85 -5.73
N VAL A 200 20.00 -6.86 -4.92
CA VAL A 200 19.84 -6.78 -3.46
C VAL A 200 20.74 -5.69 -2.88
N GLN A 201 21.99 -5.61 -3.33
CA GLN A 201 22.92 -4.58 -2.89
C GLN A 201 22.43 -3.18 -3.26
N ILE A 202 21.95 -2.99 -4.49
CA ILE A 202 21.40 -1.69 -4.93
C ILE A 202 20.18 -1.30 -4.08
N ILE A 203 19.27 -2.24 -3.81
CA ILE A 203 18.12 -1.98 -2.93
C ILE A 203 18.63 -1.60 -1.54
N SER A 204 19.55 -2.35 -0.95
CA SER A 204 20.08 -2.10 0.39
C SER A 204 20.77 -0.74 0.52
N ASP A 205 21.61 -0.36 -0.45
CA ASP A 205 22.42 0.87 -0.39
C ASP A 205 21.60 2.15 -0.59
N ASN A 206 20.45 2.04 -1.26
CA ASN A 206 19.66 3.20 -1.69
C ASN A 206 18.32 3.32 -0.96
N THR A 207 18.06 2.45 0.02
CA THR A 207 16.81 2.46 0.80
C THR A 207 17.08 2.56 2.30
N HIS A 208 16.05 2.92 3.05
CA HIS A 208 16.12 2.85 4.50
C HIS A 208 16.33 1.39 4.97
N PRO A 209 17.19 1.12 5.98
CA PRO A 209 17.48 -0.25 6.44
C PRO A 209 16.28 -0.96 7.06
N MET A 210 15.25 -0.21 7.45
CA MET A 210 13.96 -0.75 7.85
C MET A 210 12.99 -0.68 6.68
N GLN A 211 12.60 -1.84 6.18
CA GLN A 211 11.72 -2.00 5.01
C GLN A 211 10.40 -2.62 5.42
N THR A 212 9.36 -2.45 4.61
CA THR A 212 8.12 -3.22 4.74
C THR A 212 8.08 -4.32 3.69
N PHE A 213 7.64 -5.51 4.07
CA PHE A 213 7.48 -6.65 3.17
C PHE A 213 6.01 -7.07 3.10
N GLY A 214 5.43 -7.03 1.92
CA GLY A 214 4.04 -7.42 1.68
C GLY A 214 3.94 -8.81 1.08
N VAL A 215 3.11 -9.67 1.65
CA VAL A 215 2.72 -10.97 1.09
C VAL A 215 1.29 -10.87 0.59
N THR A 216 1.05 -11.25 -0.67
CA THR A 216 -0.31 -11.34 -1.23
C THR A 216 -0.81 -12.76 -1.09
N ILE A 217 -2.02 -12.96 -0.58
CA ILE A 217 -2.65 -14.26 -0.39
C ILE A 217 -4.02 -14.22 -1.08
N VAL A 218 -4.35 -15.26 -1.85
CA VAL A 218 -5.71 -15.47 -2.37
C VAL A 218 -6.51 -16.20 -1.28
N PRO A 219 -7.48 -15.55 -0.62
CA PRO A 219 -8.12 -16.13 0.55
C PRO A 219 -8.78 -17.48 0.31
N GLU A 220 -9.39 -17.70 -0.87
CA GLU A 220 -10.09 -18.95 -1.16
C GLU A 220 -9.16 -20.16 -1.19
N THR A 221 -7.88 -19.97 -1.53
CA THR A 221 -6.94 -21.07 -1.79
C THR A 221 -5.70 -21.05 -0.89
N GLY A 222 -5.40 -19.93 -0.24
CA GLY A 222 -4.14 -19.70 0.44
C GLY A 222 -2.96 -19.48 -0.51
N HIS A 223 -3.17 -19.50 -1.83
CA HIS A 223 -2.10 -19.30 -2.80
C HIS A 223 -1.45 -17.93 -2.63
N ILE A 224 -0.11 -17.89 -2.67
CA ILE A 224 0.68 -16.66 -2.63
C ILE A 224 1.15 -16.35 -4.05
N PRO A 225 0.42 -15.53 -4.83
CA PRO A 225 0.82 -15.22 -6.20
C PRO A 225 1.99 -14.24 -6.28
N ARG A 226 2.23 -13.49 -5.19
CA ARG A 226 3.09 -12.31 -5.22
C ARG A 226 3.55 -11.87 -3.84
N VAL A 227 4.81 -11.46 -3.74
CA VAL A 227 5.38 -10.74 -2.60
C VAL A 227 6.00 -9.41 -3.05
N ALA A 228 6.25 -8.48 -2.13
CA ALA A 228 6.88 -7.22 -2.48
C ALA A 228 7.67 -6.60 -1.33
N PHE A 229 8.82 -6.00 -1.65
CA PHE A 229 9.55 -5.11 -0.75
C PHE A 229 9.07 -3.68 -0.97
N TYR A 230 8.95 -2.89 0.09
CA TYR A 230 8.58 -1.48 0.07
C TYR A 230 9.59 -0.72 0.92
N ALA A 231 10.12 0.37 0.40
CA ALA A 231 11.05 1.18 1.15
C ALA A 231 10.97 2.67 0.78
N PRO A 232 11.05 3.57 1.78
CA PRO A 232 11.30 4.97 1.52
C PRO A 232 12.63 5.17 0.79
N VAL A 233 12.65 6.08 -0.18
CA VAL A 233 13.83 6.43 -0.96
C VAL A 233 14.03 7.94 -0.98
N LYS A 234 15.29 8.38 -0.95
CA LYS A 234 15.63 9.82 -0.94
C LYS A 234 15.44 10.49 -2.29
N ASN A 235 15.71 9.76 -3.37
CA ASN A 235 15.60 10.24 -4.74
C ASN A 235 15.03 9.12 -5.62
N ALA A 236 13.70 9.04 -5.71
CA ALA A 236 13.02 7.98 -6.43
C ALA A 236 13.22 8.07 -7.94
N GLU A 237 13.17 9.29 -8.49
CA GLU A 237 13.34 9.56 -9.93
C GLU A 237 14.68 9.05 -10.46
N ASN A 238 15.75 9.22 -9.68
CA ASN A 238 17.11 8.86 -10.06
C ASN A 238 17.60 7.56 -9.40
N PHE A 239 16.67 6.70 -8.94
CA PHE A 239 17.06 5.45 -8.29
C PHE A 239 17.87 4.56 -9.28
N PRO A 240 19.06 4.04 -8.91
CA PRO A 240 20.01 3.43 -9.86
C PRO A 240 19.46 2.30 -10.75
N SER A 241 18.47 1.54 -10.26
CA SER A 241 17.81 0.45 -11.02
C SER A 241 16.47 0.83 -11.63
N LEU A 242 16.00 2.07 -11.47
CA LEU A 242 14.74 2.50 -12.04
C LEU A 242 14.92 2.76 -13.54
N LYS A 243 14.74 1.72 -14.35
CA LYS A 243 14.80 1.80 -15.83
C LYS A 243 13.45 2.12 -16.47
N ASN A 244 12.39 2.18 -15.67
CA ASN A 244 11.04 2.35 -16.16
C ASN A 244 10.68 3.84 -16.29
N GLU A 245 10.53 4.31 -17.52
CA GLU A 245 10.21 5.72 -17.81
C GLU A 245 8.88 6.18 -17.21
N ARG A 246 7.88 5.29 -17.13
CA ARG A 246 6.58 5.61 -16.51
C ARG A 246 6.74 6.00 -15.04
N LEU A 247 7.48 5.23 -14.26
CA LEU A 247 7.71 5.54 -12.85
C LEU A 247 8.61 6.76 -12.67
N ARG A 248 9.63 6.97 -13.51
CA ARG A 248 10.42 8.21 -13.49
C ARG A 248 9.52 9.42 -13.70
N LYS A 249 8.67 9.36 -14.74
CA LYS A 249 7.68 10.39 -15.05
C LYS A 249 6.71 10.63 -13.90
N PHE A 250 6.21 9.57 -13.25
CA PHE A 250 5.38 9.70 -12.06
C PHE A 250 6.09 10.47 -10.93
N PHE A 251 7.34 10.11 -10.60
CA PHE A 251 8.08 10.81 -9.54
C PHE A 251 8.44 12.25 -9.90
N SER A 252 8.71 12.55 -11.17
CA SER A 252 9.01 13.92 -11.61
C SER A 252 7.76 14.81 -11.67
N GLU A 253 6.60 14.25 -12.01
CA GLU A 253 5.38 15.03 -12.28
C GLU A 253 4.33 14.99 -11.17
N HIS A 254 4.40 14.08 -10.19
CA HIS A 254 3.39 14.04 -9.14
C HIS A 254 3.30 15.38 -8.37
N PRO A 255 2.09 15.89 -8.17
CA PRO A 255 1.87 17.02 -7.26
C PRO A 255 2.11 16.58 -5.82
N SER A 256 2.59 17.51 -4.98
CA SER A 256 2.69 17.32 -3.54
C SER A 256 2.65 18.67 -2.85
N HIS A 257 1.71 18.81 -1.93
CA HIS A 257 1.48 19.96 -1.05
C HIS A 257 2.05 19.74 0.35
N ASP A 258 2.64 18.56 0.60
CA ASP A 258 3.40 18.30 1.82
C ASP A 258 4.70 19.12 1.87
N PRO A 259 5.07 19.69 3.04
CA PRO A 259 6.33 20.41 3.23
C PRO A 259 7.58 19.58 2.91
N GLN A 260 7.50 18.28 3.13
CA GLN A 260 8.53 17.30 2.77
C GLN A 260 7.89 16.18 1.97
N LYS A 261 8.39 15.98 0.75
CA LYS A 261 7.93 14.88 -0.10
C LYS A 261 8.42 13.54 0.46
N LEU A 262 7.52 12.57 0.56
CA LEU A 262 7.84 11.18 0.83
C LEU A 262 7.67 10.37 -0.44
N HIS A 263 8.73 9.66 -0.85
CA HIS A 263 8.66 8.67 -1.92
C HIS A 263 8.95 7.27 -1.38
N ILE A 264 8.14 6.31 -1.81
CA ILE A 264 8.33 4.89 -1.53
C ILE A 264 8.44 4.16 -2.86
N LEU A 265 9.49 3.35 -3.00
CA LEU A 265 9.61 2.39 -4.08
C LEU A 265 9.26 1.00 -3.58
N SER A 266 8.61 0.23 -4.44
CA SER A 266 8.32 -1.17 -4.19
C SER A 266 8.71 -2.06 -5.35
N TRP A 267 9.29 -3.21 -5.02
CA TRP A 267 9.64 -4.26 -5.96
C TRP A 267 8.77 -5.47 -5.71
N SER A 268 7.93 -5.80 -6.68
CA SER A 268 6.93 -6.86 -6.60
C SER A 268 7.38 -8.05 -7.42
N TYR A 269 7.35 -9.24 -6.82
CA TYR A 269 7.82 -10.50 -7.40
C TYR A 269 6.72 -11.55 -7.40
N GLY A 270 6.64 -12.35 -8.46
CA GLY A 270 5.73 -13.48 -8.57
C GLY A 270 6.30 -14.56 -9.48
N ALA A 271 5.61 -15.69 -9.60
CA ALA A 271 6.06 -16.79 -10.44
C ALA A 271 6.16 -16.39 -11.93
N GLY A 272 7.39 -16.24 -12.42
CA GLY A 272 7.74 -15.84 -13.79
C GLY A 272 7.95 -14.34 -13.95
N ASP A 273 8.85 -13.96 -14.87
CA ASP A 273 9.32 -12.57 -15.06
C ASP A 273 8.18 -11.59 -15.39
N SER A 274 7.14 -12.05 -16.09
CA SER A 274 5.97 -11.21 -16.45
C SER A 274 5.11 -10.80 -15.25
N LYS A 275 5.32 -11.41 -14.08
CA LYS A 275 4.63 -11.07 -12.83
C LYS A 275 5.46 -10.16 -11.93
N THR A 276 6.68 -9.82 -12.35
CA THR A 276 7.56 -8.90 -11.63
C THR A 276 7.38 -7.48 -12.15
N TYR A 277 7.16 -6.54 -11.24
CA TYR A 277 6.96 -5.13 -11.57
C TYR A 277 7.30 -4.23 -10.39
N MET A 278 7.44 -2.93 -10.63
CA MET A 278 7.69 -1.94 -9.58
C MET A 278 6.45 -1.11 -9.28
N LYS A 279 6.37 -0.55 -8.08
CA LYS A 279 5.38 0.45 -7.69
C LYS A 279 6.09 1.69 -7.14
N GLY A 280 5.50 2.84 -7.38
CA GLY A 280 5.88 4.08 -6.74
C GLY A 280 4.72 4.62 -5.92
N GLU A 281 4.99 5.03 -4.69
CA GLU A 281 4.06 5.81 -3.88
C GLU A 281 4.70 7.17 -3.58
N ALA A 282 3.89 8.22 -3.62
CA ALA A 282 4.33 9.58 -3.36
C ALA A 282 3.31 10.31 -2.49
N SER A 283 3.80 11.09 -1.52
CA SER A 283 2.96 11.98 -0.72
C SER A 283 2.25 13.00 -1.59
N TYR A 284 1.01 13.33 -1.24
CA TYR A 284 0.27 14.44 -1.83
C TYR A 284 -0.05 15.52 -0.79
N ALA A 285 -0.73 15.17 0.30
CA ALA A 285 -1.12 16.13 1.34
C ALA A 285 -1.27 15.44 2.71
N GLY A 286 -1.23 16.24 3.79
CA GLY A 286 -1.50 15.80 5.15
C GLY A 286 -0.27 15.56 6.03
N TYR A 287 0.95 15.90 5.62
CA TYR A 287 2.21 15.63 6.34
C TYR A 287 2.60 14.13 6.35
N SER A 288 2.59 13.53 5.16
CA SER A 288 2.84 12.10 4.95
C SER A 288 4.20 11.60 5.44
N GLU A 289 5.26 12.41 5.28
CA GLU A 289 6.61 12.07 5.78
C GLU A 289 6.61 11.96 7.31
N GLU A 290 6.02 12.94 7.98
CA GLU A 290 5.96 13.00 9.43
C GLU A 290 5.12 11.85 9.98
N LEU A 291 3.96 11.58 9.37
CA LEU A 291 3.15 10.42 9.74
C LEU A 291 3.95 9.12 9.60
N SER A 292 4.57 8.91 8.44
CA SER A 292 5.36 7.71 8.18
C SER A 292 6.43 7.52 9.26
N ARG A 293 7.16 8.60 9.60
CA ARG A 293 8.15 8.58 10.68
C ARG A 293 7.54 8.26 12.05
N ASP A 294 6.42 8.90 12.43
CA ASP A 294 5.75 8.63 13.72
C ASP A 294 5.29 7.17 13.82
N MET A 295 4.69 6.66 12.76
CA MET A 295 4.30 5.25 12.68
C MET A 295 5.48 4.31 12.85
N PHE A 296 6.62 4.61 12.21
CA PHE A 296 7.83 3.81 12.36
C PHE A 296 8.37 3.84 13.78
N LEU A 297 8.41 5.01 14.43
CA LEU A 297 8.90 5.14 15.82
C LEU A 297 8.05 4.29 16.78
N ARG A 298 6.74 4.25 16.60
CA ARG A 298 5.83 3.44 17.44
C ARG A 298 6.03 1.94 17.31
N TRP A 299 6.56 1.43 16.21
CA TRP A 299 6.78 -0.01 16.03
C TRP A 299 8.13 -0.49 16.55
N ILE A 300 9.07 0.42 16.83
CA ILE A 300 10.40 0.09 17.36
C ILE A 300 10.53 0.33 18.87
N GLU A 301 9.57 1.02 19.48
CA GLU A 301 9.41 1.18 20.94
C GLU A 301 8.70 -0.02 21.57
#